data_AF-A0A7G1IHR8-F1
#
_entry.id   AF-A0A7G1IHR8-F1
#
_cell.length_a   1.000
_cell.length_b   1.000
_cell.length_c   1.000
_cell.angle_alpha   90.00
_cell.angle_beta   90.00
_cell.angle_gamma   90.00
#
_symmetry.space_group_name_H-M   'P 1'
#
loop_
_entity.id
_entity.type
_entity.pdbx_description
1 polymer ?
#
loop_
_entity_poly.entity_id
_entity_poly.type
_entity_poly.pdbx_seq_one_letter_code
_entity_poly.pdbx_strand_id
1 'polypeptide(L)'
;MTSALLITAAIGAMVLAHRERFERRKTQRELSEERFRPGGHPTPMPNPGVYARRNAVDVAARLPDGTYSELSVSSILRSRGADGTATADTVKGGTS
;
A
#
# COMPACT_ATOMS: atom_id res chain seq x y z
N MET A 1 45.62 -11.10 -31.32
CA MET A 1 44.89 -11.11 -30.03
C MET A 1 44.10 -9.83 -29.78
N THR A 2 44.64 -8.65 -30.10
CA THR A 2 43.94 -7.36 -29.97
C THR A 2 42.63 -7.30 -30.76
N SER A 3 42.61 -7.81 -31.99
CA SER A 3 41.40 -7.89 -32.82
C SER A 3 40.27 -8.69 -32.17
N ALA A 4 40.58 -9.85 -31.60
CA ALA A 4 39.59 -10.68 -30.90
C ALA A 4 39.01 -9.98 -29.65
N LEU A 5 39.86 -9.25 -28.90
CA LEU A 5 39.43 -8.44 -27.76
C LEU A 5 38.52 -7.29 -28.18
N LEU A 6 38.84 -6.60 -29.27
CA LEU A 6 38.03 -5.49 -29.79
C LEU A 6 36.65 -5.97 -30.27
N ILE A 7 36.59 -7.11 -30.97
CA ILE A 7 35.32 -7.70 -31.41
C ILE A 7 34.46 -8.07 -30.18
N THR A 8 35.05 -8.73 -29.19
CA THR A 8 34.35 -9.13 -27.97
C THR A 8 33.85 -7.91 -27.19
N ALA A 9 34.68 -6.88 -27.05
CA ALA A 9 34.32 -5.63 -26.38
C ALA A 9 33.19 -4.90 -27.12
N ALA A 10 33.23 -4.84 -28.44
CA ALA A 10 32.20 -4.20 -29.26
C ALA A 10 30.84 -4.93 -29.12
N ILE A 11 30.84 -6.26 -29.16
CA ILE A 11 29.62 -7.06 -28.96
C ILE A 11 29.07 -6.85 -27.55
N GLY A 12 29.93 -6.91 -26.52
CA GLY A 12 29.52 -6.66 -25.14
C GLY A 12 28.92 -5.25 -24.95
N ALA A 13 29.51 -4.24 -25.59
CA ALA A 13 28.99 -2.88 -25.58
C ALA A 13 27.63 -2.77 -26.28
N MET A 14 27.45 -3.39 -27.44
CA MET A 14 26.15 -3.41 -28.15
C MET A 14 25.08 -4.09 -27.30
N VAL A 15 25.36 -5.23 -26.66
CA VAL A 15 24.40 -5.95 -25.81
C VAL A 15 24.04 -5.14 -24.56
N LEU A 16 25.02 -4.49 -23.91
CA LEU A 16 24.76 -3.69 -22.71
C LEU A 16 23.99 -2.39 -23.01
N ALA A 17 24.33 -1.75 -24.13
CA ALA A 17 23.69 -0.50 -24.56
C ALA A 17 22.31 -0.74 -25.16
N HIS A 18 22.06 -1.91 -25.76
CA HIS A 18 20.80 -2.21 -26.41
C HIS A 18 19.83 -2.87 -25.43
N ARG A 19 19.11 -2.04 -24.68
CA ARG A 19 17.97 -2.49 -23.89
C ARG A 19 16.74 -2.60 -24.79
N GLU A 20 16.63 -3.70 -25.53
CA GLU A 20 15.40 -4.03 -26.27
C GLU A 20 14.25 -4.19 -25.29
N ARG A 21 13.16 -3.44 -25.53
CA ARG A 21 11.88 -3.77 -24.92
C ARG A 21 11.29 -4.91 -25.76
N PHE A 22 11.50 -6.15 -25.32
CA PHE A 22 10.95 -7.34 -25.97
C PHE A 22 9.42 -7.38 -25.97
N GLU A 23 8.78 -6.65 -25.05
CA GLU A 23 7.34 -6.57 -24.96
C GLU A 23 6.79 -5.19 -25.30
N ARG A 24 5.62 -5.19 -25.94
CA ARG A 24 4.81 -3.99 -26.16
C ARG A 24 4.49 -3.35 -24.80
N ARG A 25 4.51 -2.02 -24.76
CA ARG A 25 4.02 -1.26 -23.59
C ARG A 25 2.56 -1.60 -23.32
N LYS A 26 2.26 -2.06 -22.10
CA LYS A 26 0.88 -2.28 -21.65
C LYS A 26 0.04 -1.02 -21.84
N THR A 27 -1.15 -1.21 -22.38
CA THR A 27 -2.19 -0.21 -22.49
C THR A 27 -2.74 0.15 -21.11
N GLN A 28 -3.43 1.29 -21.02
CA GLN A 28 -4.12 1.67 -19.79
C GLN A 28 -5.15 0.63 -19.34
N ARG A 29 -5.82 -0.04 -20.29
CA ARG A 29 -6.79 -1.10 -20.01
C ARG A 29 -6.12 -2.31 -19.33
N GLU A 30 -5.02 -2.80 -19.91
CA GLU A 30 -4.26 -3.93 -19.36
C GLU A 30 -3.68 -3.61 -17.98
N LEU A 31 -3.18 -2.38 -17.77
CA LEU A 31 -2.71 -1.94 -16.44
C LEU A 31 -3.86 -1.85 -15.41
N SER A 32 -5.06 -1.46 -15.84
CA SER A 32 -6.25 -1.46 -15.00
C SER A 32 -6.62 -2.88 -14.63
N GLU A 33 -6.78 -3.76 -15.62
CA GLU A 33 -7.10 -5.18 -15.39
C GLU A 33 -6.09 -5.83 -14.44
N GLU A 34 -4.79 -5.63 -14.66
CA GLU A 34 -3.72 -6.15 -13.77
C GLU A 34 -3.81 -5.62 -12.34
N ARG A 35 -4.22 -4.36 -12.15
CA ARG A 35 -4.40 -3.76 -10.81
C ARG A 35 -5.55 -4.42 -10.04
N PHE A 36 -6.64 -4.76 -10.70
CA PHE A 36 -7.85 -5.27 -10.04
C PHE A 36 -7.99 -6.80 -10.07
N ARG A 37 -7.31 -7.50 -11.01
CA ARG A 37 -7.41 -8.96 -11.19
C ARG A 37 -7.02 -9.78 -9.97
N PRO A 38 -5.97 -9.45 -9.19
CA PRO A 38 -5.63 -10.18 -7.96
C PRO A 38 -6.70 -10.08 -6.87
N GLY A 39 -7.65 -9.15 -6.99
CA GLY A 39 -8.56 -8.79 -5.90
C GLY A 39 -7.84 -8.01 -4.78
N GLY A 40 -8.60 -7.59 -3.75
CA GLY A 40 -8.06 -6.88 -2.59
C GLY A 40 -8.24 -5.36 -2.64
N HIS A 41 -7.26 -4.61 -2.14
CA HIS A 41 -7.30 -3.15 -2.05
C HIS A 41 -6.43 -2.51 -3.15
N PRO A 42 -7.01 -2.15 -4.31
CA PRO A 42 -6.30 -1.51 -5.42
C PRO A 42 -5.90 -0.06 -5.12
N THR A 43 -6.47 0.51 -4.05
CA THR A 43 -6.09 1.80 -3.48
C THR A 43 -5.23 1.59 -2.24
N PRO A 44 -4.35 2.55 -1.89
CA PRO A 44 -3.70 2.55 -0.59
C PRO A 44 -4.74 2.39 0.52
N MET A 45 -4.36 1.69 1.59
CA MET A 45 -5.21 1.58 2.78
C MET A 45 -5.50 2.99 3.32
N PRO A 46 -6.71 3.28 3.79
CA PRO A 46 -6.99 4.54 4.47
C PRO A 46 -6.04 4.69 5.65
N ASN A 47 -5.61 5.93 5.92
CA ASN A 47 -4.84 6.20 7.13
C ASN A 47 -5.64 5.75 8.36
N PRO A 48 -4.97 5.26 9.42
CA PRO A 48 -5.66 4.94 10.65
C PRO A 48 -6.53 6.12 11.15
N GLY A 49 -7.75 5.84 11.59
CA GLY A 49 -8.69 6.86 12.05
C GLY A 49 -9.48 7.57 10.93
N VAL A 50 -9.25 7.26 9.65
CA VAL A 50 -10.01 7.85 8.54
C VAL A 50 -11.17 6.94 8.17
N TYR A 51 -12.27 7.01 8.93
CA TYR A 51 -13.67 6.85 8.50
C TYR A 51 -14.62 6.86 9.71
N ALA A 52 -15.85 7.37 9.50
CA ALA A 52 -16.94 7.60 10.47
C ALA A 52 -16.84 8.90 11.30
N ARG A 53 -17.27 10.03 10.70
CA ARG A 53 -17.51 11.35 11.33
C ARG A 53 -16.35 12.00 12.11
N ARG A 54 -15.22 11.32 12.29
CA ARG A 54 -14.05 11.75 13.07
C ARG A 54 -12.79 11.21 12.40
N ASN A 55 -11.71 11.99 12.41
CA ASN A 55 -10.43 11.66 11.76
C ASN A 55 -9.32 11.36 12.79
N ALA A 56 -9.68 10.73 13.90
CA ALA A 56 -8.78 10.53 15.04
C ALA A 56 -8.21 9.09 15.04
N VAL A 57 -6.89 8.95 15.20
CA VAL A 57 -6.15 7.69 15.06
C VAL A 57 -6.46 6.63 16.13
N ASP A 58 -7.07 7.06 17.24
CA ASP A 58 -7.54 6.26 18.38
C ASP A 58 -8.94 5.68 18.18
N VAL A 59 -9.67 6.12 17.14
CA VAL A 59 -11.03 5.69 16.85
C VAL A 59 -11.04 4.77 15.63
N ALA A 60 -11.52 3.54 15.80
CA ALA A 60 -11.66 2.60 14.69
C ALA A 60 -12.79 3.02 13.74
N ALA A 61 -12.55 2.92 12.43
CA ALA A 61 -13.59 3.06 11.43
C ALA A 61 -14.68 2.00 11.60
N ARG A 62 -15.93 2.36 11.28
CA ARG A 62 -17.08 1.46 11.38
C ARG A 62 -17.36 0.77 10.05
N LEU A 63 -17.53 -0.55 10.05
CA LEU A 63 -17.98 -1.32 8.88
C LEU A 63 -19.49 -1.08 8.62
N PRO A 64 -19.99 -1.44 7.43
CA PRO A 64 -21.41 -1.33 7.09
C PRO A 64 -22.34 -2.14 8.01
N ASP A 65 -21.83 -3.16 8.68
CA ASP A 65 -22.52 -3.99 9.67
C ASP A 65 -22.54 -3.36 11.08
N GLY A 66 -21.88 -2.21 11.26
CA GLY A 66 -21.79 -1.52 12.53
C GLY A 66 -20.63 -1.97 13.43
N THR A 67 -19.82 -2.94 13.02
CA THR A 67 -18.61 -3.39 13.75
C THR A 67 -17.41 -2.48 13.50
N TYR A 68 -16.33 -2.67 14.26
CA TYR A 68 -15.10 -1.88 14.12
C TYR A 68 -14.11 -2.54 13.14
N SER A 69 -13.46 -1.71 12.32
CA SER A 69 -12.42 -2.13 11.38
C SER A 69 -11.06 -2.21 12.07
N GLU A 70 -10.52 -3.42 12.16
CA GLU A 70 -9.17 -3.65 12.71
C GLU A 70 -8.06 -2.98 11.88
N LEU A 71 -8.30 -2.77 10.58
CA LEU A 71 -7.38 -2.14 9.65
C LEU A 71 -7.27 -0.62 9.84
N SER A 72 -8.18 -0.02 10.60
CA SER A 72 -8.29 1.42 10.79
C SER A 72 -7.56 1.95 12.03
N VAL A 73 -7.03 1.08 12.90
CA VAL A 73 -6.24 1.51 14.06
C VAL A 73 -4.79 1.08 13.88
N SER A 74 -3.84 1.92 14.28
CA SER A 74 -2.43 1.56 14.28
C SER A 74 -2.17 0.36 15.21
N SER A 75 -1.32 -0.58 14.79
CA SER A 75 -0.93 -1.74 15.62
C SER A 75 -0.35 -1.34 16.98
N ILE A 76 0.33 -0.19 17.03
CA ILE A 76 0.92 0.37 18.26
C ILE A 76 -0.17 0.77 19.26
N LEU A 77 -1.29 1.33 18.77
CA LEU A 77 -2.42 1.75 19.60
C LEU A 77 -3.23 0.54 20.08
N ARG A 78 -3.39 -0.50 19.24
CA ARG A 78 -4.00 -1.77 19.66
C ARG A 78 -3.25 -2.41 20.82
N SER A 79 -1.92 -2.39 20.81
CA SER A 79 -1.10 -2.92 21.91
C SER A 79 -1.27 -2.15 23.23
N ARG A 80 -1.77 -0.91 23.18
CA ARG A 80 -2.00 -0.05 24.36
C ARG A 80 -3.44 -0.15 24.89
N GLY A 81 -4.25 -1.06 24.36
CA GLY A 81 -5.66 -1.22 24.75
C GLY A 81 -6.61 -0.21 24.09
N ALA A 82 -6.14 0.55 23.08
CA ALA A 82 -7.00 1.31 22.18
C ALA A 82 -7.37 0.42 20.99
N ASP A 83 -8.25 -0.53 21.24
CA ASP A 83 -8.76 -1.54 20.31
C ASP A 83 -9.99 -1.05 19.51
N GLY A 84 -10.38 0.21 19.69
CA GLY A 84 -11.58 0.78 19.09
C GLY A 84 -12.89 0.33 19.75
N THR A 85 -12.85 -0.56 20.76
CA THR A 85 -14.02 -0.96 21.55
C THR A 85 -14.28 -0.01 22.73
N ALA A 86 -13.29 0.81 23.08
CA ALA A 86 -13.39 1.88 24.07
C ALA A 86 -14.39 2.96 23.61
N THR A 87 -15.65 2.75 23.99
CA THR A 87 -16.76 3.69 23.90
C THR A 87 -16.38 5.07 24.44
N ALA A 88 -17.03 6.09 23.86
CA ALA A 88 -17.00 7.49 24.28
C ALA A 88 -17.40 7.75 25.75
N ASP A 89 -17.69 6.72 26.56
CA ASP A 89 -18.05 6.83 27.97
C ASP A 89 -16.84 6.94 28.92
N THR A 90 -15.62 6.62 28.49
CA THR A 90 -14.44 6.67 29.38
C THR A 90 -13.79 8.06 29.45
N VAL A 91 -14.21 9.03 28.63
CA VAL A 91 -13.64 10.40 28.64
C VAL A 91 -14.32 11.32 29.67
N LYS A 92 -15.24 10.80 30.50
CA LYS A 92 -15.86 11.55 31.59
C LYS A 92 -15.21 11.21 32.94
N GLY A 93 -13.91 11.50 33.07
CA GLY A 93 -13.20 11.26 34.32
C GLY A 93 -11.79 11.83 34.31
N GLY A 94 -11.67 13.15 34.42
CA GLY A 94 -10.37 13.80 34.44
C GLY A 94 -10.43 15.31 34.62
N THR A 95 -11.34 15.80 35.48
CA THR A 95 -11.15 17.10 36.13
C THR A 95 -10.48 16.86 37.48
N SER A 96 -9.23 17.26 37.59
CA SER A 96 -8.66 17.89 38.78
C SER A 96 -7.53 18.79 38.31
#